data_AF-A0A1F7QUC0-F1
#
_entry.id   AF-A0A1F7QUC0-F1
#
_cell.length_a   1.000
_cell.length_b   1.000
_cell.length_c   1.000
_cell.angle_alpha   90.00
_cell.angle_beta   90.00
_cell.angle_gamma   90.00
#
_symmetry.space_group_name_H-M   'P 1'
#
loop_
_entity.id
_entity.type
_entity.pdbx_description
1 polymer ?
#
loop_
_entity_poly.entity_id
_entity_poly.type
_entity_poly.pdbx_seq_one_letter_code
_entity_poly.pdbx_strand_id
1 'polypeptide(L)'
;MNKPYKNIDQPVVNLHESDGNHYIPPLSRDPDEITYLQDVPLGTKILAHQSTGLNVSHAVVEHPFQHESDRRFAFNELSKALFNSSWYLFAQGSQDVMRRRLLLPELADDDADWRETPAGLLARAQDSLGYAAELGQELAVAHASERSTGRIRTKLGRQMGNSAILLSSIDFVPAPRGQSAFDISYAQRLRSLDLLRESRTTSQQNTIFPSVAQIARSRSPLSVAWQDRAPQTNEAYRALDEAQDTFGLAA
;
A
#
# COMPACT_ATOMS: atom_id res chain seq x y z
N MET A 1 13.46 28.52 -14.05
CA MET A 1 12.40 27.49 -13.96
C MET A 1 12.56 26.71 -12.67
N ASN A 2 11.49 26.63 -11.86
CA ASN A 2 11.48 25.75 -10.69
C ASN A 2 11.33 24.31 -11.17
N LYS A 3 12.22 23.41 -10.74
CA LYS A 3 12.16 22.00 -11.12
C LYS A 3 10.98 21.32 -10.39
N PRO A 4 10.22 20.43 -11.05
CA PRO A 4 9.14 19.67 -10.41
C PRO A 4 9.62 18.90 -9.18
N TYR A 5 8.73 18.72 -8.20
CA TYR A 5 8.99 17.87 -7.04
C TYR A 5 9.21 16.42 -7.49
N LYS A 6 10.23 15.75 -6.93
CA LYS A 6 10.60 14.39 -7.34
C LYS A 6 10.38 13.31 -6.28
N ASN A 7 10.18 13.71 -5.02
CA ASN A 7 10.10 12.77 -3.92
C ASN A 7 9.23 13.22 -2.74
N ILE A 8 8.88 12.22 -1.94
CA ILE A 8 8.31 12.34 -0.60
C ILE A 8 9.26 11.62 0.36
N ASP A 9 9.55 12.25 1.50
CA ASP A 9 10.35 11.64 2.56
C ASP A 9 9.43 10.86 3.51
N GLN A 10 9.66 9.56 3.66
CA GLN A 10 9.02 8.74 4.71
C GLN A 10 9.63 9.11 6.07
N PRO A 11 8.82 9.41 7.11
CA PRO A 11 9.34 9.63 8.45
C PRO A 11 9.90 8.33 9.01
N VAL A 12 10.98 8.44 9.79
CA VAL A 12 11.68 7.31 10.42
C VAL A 12 11.27 7.10 11.89
N VAL A 13 10.52 8.05 12.44
CA VAL A 13 10.06 8.05 13.84
C VAL A 13 9.01 6.96 14.04
N ASN A 14 9.09 6.28 15.19
CA ASN A 14 8.09 5.31 15.62
C ASN A 14 6.75 5.98 15.92
N LEU A 15 5.66 5.38 15.43
CA LEU A 15 4.31 5.73 15.87
C LEU A 15 4.15 5.27 17.32
N HIS A 16 3.46 6.05 18.16
CA HIS A 16 3.22 5.65 19.55
C HIS A 16 2.06 4.64 19.61
N GLU A 17 2.12 3.69 20.55
CA GLU A 17 1.04 2.72 20.77
C GLU A 17 -0.29 3.39 21.18
N SER A 18 -0.22 4.58 21.78
CA SER A 18 -1.39 5.43 22.06
C SER A 18 -2.08 5.95 20.81
N ASP A 19 -1.34 6.03 19.69
CA ASP A 19 -1.81 6.60 18.44
C ASP A 19 -2.55 5.57 17.59
N GLY A 20 -2.64 4.30 18.01
CA GLY A 20 -3.35 3.27 17.25
C GLY A 20 -2.79 1.86 17.43
N ASN A 21 -3.57 0.89 16.99
CA ASN A 21 -3.22 -0.52 17.04
C ASN A 21 -2.50 -0.94 15.76
N HIS A 22 -1.26 -1.41 15.91
CA HIS A 22 -0.53 -2.11 14.85
C HIS A 22 -1.19 -3.46 14.54
N TYR A 23 -1.08 -3.92 13.30
CA TYR A 23 -1.60 -5.24 12.96
C TYR A 23 -0.78 -6.36 13.61
N ILE A 24 -1.48 -7.22 14.34
CA ILE A 24 -0.96 -8.47 14.88
C ILE A 24 -1.74 -9.60 14.21
N PRO A 25 -1.07 -10.54 13.51
CA PRO A 25 -1.75 -11.70 12.96
C PRO A 25 -2.50 -12.49 14.04
N PRO A 26 -3.74 -12.94 13.79
CA PRO A 26 -4.48 -13.72 14.76
C PRO A 26 -3.78 -15.05 15.06
N LEU A 27 -3.96 -15.54 16.29
CA LEU A 27 -3.53 -16.88 16.66
C LEU A 27 -4.24 -17.91 15.79
N SER A 28 -3.51 -18.93 15.35
CA SER A 28 -4.12 -20.05 14.63
C SER A 28 -4.73 -21.04 15.60
N ARG A 29 -5.80 -21.70 15.14
CA ARG A 29 -6.36 -22.91 15.77
C ARG A 29 -6.06 -24.17 14.95
N ASP A 30 -5.46 -24.01 13.78
CA ASP A 30 -5.09 -25.10 12.89
C ASP A 30 -3.80 -25.77 13.43
N PRO A 31 -3.84 -27.06 13.81
CA PRO A 31 -2.66 -27.77 14.31
C PRO A 31 -1.48 -27.77 13.34
N ASP A 32 -1.74 -27.82 12.03
CA ASP A 32 -0.69 -27.85 11.02
C ASP A 32 0.00 -26.50 10.91
N GLU A 33 -0.78 -25.41 10.92
CA GLU A 33 -0.22 -24.05 10.95
C GLU A 33 0.54 -23.79 12.26
N ILE A 34 0.03 -24.24 13.41
CA ILE A 34 0.72 -24.09 14.69
C ILE A 34 2.07 -24.81 14.67
N THR A 35 2.11 -26.05 14.16
CA THR A 35 3.33 -26.83 14.05
C THR A 35 4.33 -26.14 13.13
N TYR A 36 3.89 -25.70 11.95
CA TYR A 36 4.74 -24.92 11.03
C TYR A 36 5.29 -23.65 11.68
N LEU A 37 4.46 -22.90 12.42
CA LEU A 37 4.87 -21.66 13.09
C LEU A 37 5.86 -21.86 14.24
N GLN A 38 5.92 -23.07 14.83
CA GLN A 38 6.94 -23.42 15.82
C GLN A 38 8.31 -23.65 15.18
N ASP A 39 8.34 -24.07 13.92
CA ASP A 39 9.55 -24.42 13.17
C ASP A 39 10.14 -23.25 12.37
N VAL A 40 9.48 -22.08 12.33
CA VAL A 40 9.94 -20.90 11.59
C VAL A 40 10.18 -19.69 12.49
N PRO A 41 11.02 -18.73 12.07
CA PRO A 41 11.28 -17.53 12.85
C PRO A 41 10.02 -16.71 13.15
N LEU A 42 10.00 -16.06 14.32
CA LEU A 42 8.96 -15.10 14.67
C LEU A 42 8.83 -14.01 13.58
N GLY A 43 7.60 -13.60 13.29
CA GLY A 43 7.30 -12.63 12.24
C GLY A 43 7.11 -13.24 10.84
N THR A 44 7.38 -14.53 10.63
CA THR A 44 7.09 -15.21 9.36
C THR A 44 5.62 -15.06 8.95
N LYS A 45 4.70 -15.23 9.91
CA LYS A 45 3.26 -15.10 9.65
C LYS A 45 2.85 -13.73 9.12
N ILE A 46 3.37 -12.63 9.68
CA ILE A 46 3.00 -11.29 9.20
C ILE A 46 3.56 -11.02 7.81
N LEU A 47 4.76 -11.55 7.48
CA LEU A 47 5.34 -11.42 6.14
C LEU A 47 4.54 -12.23 5.11
N ALA A 48 4.08 -13.44 5.45
CA ALA A 48 3.18 -14.23 4.61
C ALA A 48 1.86 -13.48 4.36
N HIS A 49 1.26 -12.91 5.40
CA HIS A 49 0.06 -12.07 5.27
C HIS A 49 0.32 -10.84 4.39
N GLN A 50 1.50 -10.19 4.49
CA GLN A 50 1.86 -9.07 3.60
C GLN A 50 1.96 -9.51 2.15
N SER A 51 2.60 -10.65 1.86
CA SER A 51 2.68 -11.23 0.51
C SER A 51 1.29 -11.46 -0.07
N THR A 52 0.44 -12.19 0.66
CA THR A 52 -0.95 -12.43 0.24
C THR A 52 -1.74 -11.13 0.06
N GLY A 53 -1.61 -10.19 1.01
CA GLY A 53 -2.28 -8.91 0.95
C GLY A 53 -1.90 -8.07 -0.27
N LEU A 54 -0.66 -8.19 -0.76
CA LEU A 54 -0.22 -7.54 -1.99
C LEU A 54 -0.86 -8.17 -3.23
N ASN A 55 -1.02 -9.50 -3.28
CA ASN A 55 -1.78 -10.17 -4.36
C ASN A 55 -3.25 -9.73 -4.37
N VAL A 56 -3.89 -9.69 -3.20
CA VAL A 56 -5.27 -9.16 -3.07
C VAL A 56 -5.33 -7.71 -3.53
N SER A 57 -4.38 -6.87 -3.11
CA SER A 57 -4.32 -5.46 -3.52
C SER A 57 -4.13 -5.31 -5.03
N HIS A 58 -3.31 -6.16 -5.66
CA HIS A 58 -3.11 -6.19 -7.10
C HIS A 58 -4.41 -6.50 -7.84
N ALA A 59 -5.11 -7.57 -7.44
CA ALA A 59 -6.39 -7.97 -8.02
C ALA A 59 -7.47 -6.88 -7.88
N VAL A 60 -7.53 -6.19 -6.74
CA VAL A 60 -8.45 -5.04 -6.54
C VAL A 60 -8.13 -3.90 -7.51
N VAL A 61 -6.85 -3.66 -7.83
CA VAL A 61 -6.45 -2.60 -8.78
C VAL A 61 -6.68 -3.00 -10.24
N GLU A 62 -6.70 -4.30 -10.54
CA GLU A 62 -7.10 -4.83 -11.85
C GLU A 62 -8.63 -4.84 -12.06
N HIS A 63 -9.41 -4.71 -10.98
CA HIS A 63 -10.86 -4.71 -11.05
C HIS A 63 -11.41 -3.57 -11.94
N PRO A 64 -12.26 -3.87 -12.94
CA PRO A 64 -12.82 -2.87 -13.83
C PRO A 64 -14.00 -2.12 -13.18
N PHE A 65 -13.68 -1.19 -12.28
CA PHE A 65 -14.68 -0.39 -11.57
C PHE A 65 -15.63 0.35 -12.52
N GLN A 66 -16.93 0.15 -12.32
CA GLN A 66 -17.99 0.87 -13.02
C GLN A 66 -18.26 2.24 -12.38
N HIS A 67 -18.06 2.35 -11.06
CA HIS A 67 -18.31 3.58 -10.31
C HIS A 67 -17.01 4.24 -9.86
N GLU A 68 -16.82 5.51 -10.22
CA GLU A 68 -15.62 6.29 -9.86
C GLU A 68 -15.46 6.43 -8.34
N SER A 69 -16.56 6.55 -7.60
CA SER A 69 -16.56 6.62 -6.13
C SER A 69 -15.92 5.40 -5.48
N ASP A 70 -16.23 4.20 -5.98
CA ASP A 70 -15.70 2.93 -5.47
C ASP A 70 -14.24 2.77 -5.83
N ARG A 71 -13.87 3.09 -7.07
CA ARG A 71 -12.47 3.11 -7.51
C ARG A 71 -11.63 4.03 -6.62
N ARG A 72 -12.09 5.26 -6.39
CA ARG A 72 -11.40 6.24 -5.55
C ARG A 72 -11.31 5.78 -4.10
N PHE A 73 -12.38 5.21 -3.56
CA PHE A 73 -12.37 4.64 -2.21
C PHE A 73 -11.32 3.53 -2.09
N ALA A 74 -11.38 2.53 -2.97
CA ALA A 74 -10.46 1.39 -2.97
C ALA A 74 -9.01 1.86 -3.08
N PHE A 75 -8.69 2.73 -4.05
CA PHE A 75 -7.32 3.20 -4.27
C PHE A 75 -6.79 4.04 -3.11
N ASN A 76 -7.63 4.85 -2.47
CA ASN A 76 -7.24 5.62 -1.29
C ASN A 76 -6.93 4.70 -0.10
N GLU A 77 -7.80 3.72 0.19
CA GLU A 77 -7.60 2.82 1.33
C GLU A 77 -6.40 1.88 1.09
N LEU A 78 -6.21 1.38 -0.13
CA LEU A 78 -5.00 0.64 -0.52
C LEU A 78 -3.75 1.51 -0.38
N SER A 79 -3.79 2.77 -0.82
CA SER A 79 -2.66 3.70 -0.67
C SER A 79 -2.28 3.87 0.80
N LYS A 80 -3.26 4.04 1.69
CA LYS A 80 -3.01 4.15 3.14
C LYS A 80 -2.35 2.89 3.70
N ALA A 81 -2.87 1.72 3.34
CA ALA A 81 -2.30 0.44 3.77
C ALA A 81 -0.85 0.27 3.27
N LEU A 82 -0.58 0.59 2.00
CA LEU A 82 0.74 0.49 1.37
C LEU A 82 1.73 1.49 1.96
N PHE A 83 1.33 2.74 2.22
CA PHE A 83 2.19 3.75 2.85
C PHE A 83 2.68 3.31 4.22
N ASN A 84 1.79 2.71 5.00
CA ASN A 84 2.12 2.28 6.34
C ASN A 84 2.88 0.94 6.35
N SER A 85 2.57 0.01 5.44
CA SER A 85 3.38 -1.20 5.21
C SER A 85 4.78 -0.88 4.69
N SER A 86 4.91 0.12 3.81
CA SER A 86 6.19 0.69 3.39
C SER A 86 6.99 1.18 4.59
N TRP A 87 6.36 1.89 5.52
CA TRP A 87 7.01 2.40 6.72
C TRP A 87 7.61 1.28 7.59
N TYR A 88 6.84 0.24 7.93
CA TYR A 88 7.34 -0.90 8.74
C TYR A 88 8.55 -1.60 8.13
N LEU A 89 8.67 -1.64 6.80
CA LEU A 89 9.75 -2.37 6.12
C LEU A 89 10.94 -1.49 5.73
N PHE A 90 10.71 -0.21 5.43
CA PHE A 90 11.71 0.65 4.82
C PHE A 90 12.19 1.79 5.71
N ALA A 91 11.35 2.30 6.62
CA ALA A 91 11.64 3.56 7.32
C ALA A 91 11.68 3.45 8.84
N GLN A 92 10.86 2.58 9.44
CA GLN A 92 10.76 2.43 10.90
C GLN A 92 12.13 2.18 11.55
N GLY A 93 12.48 3.02 12.52
CA GLY A 93 13.70 2.85 13.33
C GLY A 93 15.01 2.96 12.55
N SER A 94 14.97 3.45 11.30
CA SER A 94 16.17 3.62 10.48
C SER A 94 17.12 4.63 11.12
N GLN A 95 18.30 4.15 11.54
CA GLN A 95 19.39 5.00 12.04
C GLN A 95 20.20 5.67 10.93
N ASP A 96 20.00 5.22 9.68
CA ASP A 96 20.69 5.74 8.52
C ASP A 96 20.31 7.21 8.27
N VAL A 97 21.31 8.09 8.16
CA VAL A 97 21.14 9.55 7.95
C VAL A 97 20.49 9.86 6.59
N MET A 98 20.42 8.86 5.70
CA MET A 98 19.78 8.99 4.39
C MET A 98 18.26 9.05 4.50
N ARG A 99 17.68 10.10 3.90
CA ARG A 99 16.23 10.26 3.81
C ARG A 99 15.60 9.08 3.05
N ARG A 100 14.57 8.48 3.64
CA ARG A 100 13.80 7.36 3.06
C ARG A 100 12.84 7.89 1.99
N ARG A 101 13.39 8.15 0.82
CA ARG A 101 12.67 8.79 -0.30
C ARG A 101 11.82 7.80 -1.09
N LEU A 102 10.56 8.17 -1.28
CA LEU A 102 9.64 7.60 -2.27
C LEU A 102 9.58 8.53 -3.47
N LEU A 103 9.39 7.98 -4.67
CA LEU A 103 9.41 8.73 -5.92
C LEU A 103 8.00 9.21 -6.27
N LEU A 104 7.89 10.50 -6.61
CA LEU A 104 6.69 11.02 -7.25
C LEU A 104 6.73 10.61 -8.73
N PRO A 105 5.70 9.90 -9.25
CA PRO A 105 5.62 9.63 -10.67
C PRO A 105 5.39 10.93 -11.43
N GLU A 106 6.10 11.08 -12.54
CA GLU A 106 5.91 12.18 -13.47
C GLU A 106 4.56 12.02 -14.17
N LEU A 107 3.74 13.08 -14.11
CA LEU A 107 2.40 13.13 -14.72
C LEU A 107 2.32 14.12 -15.89
N ALA A 108 3.32 14.97 -16.04
CA ALA A 108 3.42 15.96 -17.08
C ALA A 108 4.89 16.33 -17.28
N ASP A 109 5.25 16.57 -18.53
CA ASP A 109 6.53 17.15 -18.93
C ASP A 109 6.23 18.32 -19.86
N ASP A 110 6.58 19.54 -19.43
CA ASP A 110 6.37 20.75 -20.21
C ASP A 110 7.38 20.88 -21.36
N ASP A 111 8.57 20.28 -21.23
CA ASP A 111 9.62 20.33 -22.26
C ASP A 111 9.30 19.34 -23.39
N ALA A 112 8.74 18.17 -23.05
CA ALA A 112 8.34 17.14 -24.01
C ALA A 112 6.90 17.24 -24.52
N ASP A 113 6.11 18.24 -24.07
CA ASP A 113 4.65 18.36 -24.30
C ASP A 113 3.89 17.04 -24.05
N TRP A 114 4.29 16.34 -22.99
CA TRP A 114 3.73 15.05 -22.62
C TRP A 114 2.83 15.18 -21.39
N ARG A 115 1.74 14.41 -21.37
CA ARG A 115 0.77 14.34 -20.26
C ARG A 115 0.40 12.89 -20.02
N GLU A 116 0.43 12.48 -18.77
CA GLU A 116 0.07 11.13 -18.36
C GLU A 116 -1.44 10.89 -18.56
N THR A 117 -1.77 9.65 -18.91
CA THR A 117 -3.15 9.21 -19.15
C THR A 117 -3.66 8.35 -17.99
N PRO A 118 -4.98 8.30 -17.76
CA PRO A 118 -5.56 7.38 -16.79
C PRO A 118 -5.14 5.92 -16.99
N ALA A 119 -5.15 5.45 -18.25
CA ALA A 119 -4.76 4.09 -18.58
C ALA A 119 -3.26 3.83 -18.33
N GLY A 120 -2.39 4.77 -18.72
CA GLY A 120 -0.95 4.66 -18.51
C GLY A 120 -0.56 4.61 -17.03
N LEU A 121 -1.16 5.49 -16.22
CA LEU A 121 -0.90 5.49 -14.77
C LEU A 121 -1.46 4.25 -14.08
N LEU A 122 -2.64 3.76 -14.49
CA LEU A 122 -3.23 2.54 -13.96
C LEU A 122 -2.37 1.31 -14.29
N ALA A 123 -1.91 1.17 -15.54
CA ALA A 123 -1.00 0.08 -15.94
C ALA A 123 0.29 0.08 -15.11
N ARG A 124 0.90 1.26 -14.91
CA ARG A 124 2.07 1.41 -14.04
C ARG A 124 1.78 1.02 -12.59
N ALA A 125 0.59 1.32 -12.07
CA ALA A 125 0.19 0.95 -10.72
C ALA A 125 0.01 -0.58 -10.59
N GLN A 126 -0.59 -1.23 -11.58
CA GLN A 126 -0.74 -2.69 -11.66
C GLN A 126 0.63 -3.37 -11.68
N ASP A 127 1.51 -3.01 -12.63
CA ASP A 127 2.88 -3.53 -12.73
C ASP A 127 3.65 -3.33 -11.41
N SER A 128 3.52 -2.15 -10.81
CA SER A 128 4.19 -1.80 -9.55
C SER A 128 3.73 -2.67 -8.38
N LEU A 129 2.44 -3.05 -8.34
CA LEU A 129 1.88 -3.93 -7.32
C LEU A 129 2.19 -5.40 -7.58
N GLY A 130 2.13 -5.87 -8.82
CA GLY A 130 2.58 -7.21 -9.20
C GLY A 130 4.02 -7.45 -8.77
N TYR A 131 4.91 -6.48 -9.05
CA TYR A 131 6.30 -6.56 -8.60
C TYR A 131 6.46 -6.50 -7.08
N ALA A 132 5.61 -5.73 -6.38
CA ALA A 132 5.61 -5.72 -4.92
C ALA A 132 5.20 -7.10 -4.37
N ALA A 133 4.22 -7.75 -4.97
CA ALA A 133 3.77 -9.08 -4.56
C ALA A 133 4.87 -10.14 -4.74
N GLU A 134 5.60 -10.12 -5.86
CA GLU A 134 6.77 -10.99 -6.08
C GLU A 134 7.82 -10.81 -4.98
N LEU A 135 8.18 -9.57 -4.67
CA LEU A 135 9.13 -9.24 -3.60
C LEU A 135 8.60 -9.62 -2.20
N GLY A 136 7.28 -9.53 -1.98
CA GLY A 136 6.60 -9.97 -0.77
C GLY A 136 6.77 -11.47 -0.56
N GLN A 137 6.57 -12.26 -1.61
CA GLN A 137 6.77 -13.69 -1.59
C GLN A 137 8.24 -14.06 -1.38
N GLU A 138 9.15 -13.41 -2.10
CA GLU A 138 10.60 -13.60 -1.92
C GLU A 138 11.03 -13.32 -0.47
N LEU A 139 10.53 -12.23 0.12
CA LEU A 139 10.83 -11.87 1.51
C LEU A 139 10.30 -12.91 2.50
N ALA A 140 9.05 -13.36 2.34
CA ALA A 140 8.44 -14.35 3.23
C ALA A 140 9.22 -15.68 3.21
N VAL A 141 9.56 -16.18 2.02
CA VAL A 141 10.34 -17.41 1.85
C VAL A 141 11.76 -17.26 2.41
N ALA A 142 12.43 -16.15 2.11
CA ALA A 142 13.77 -15.89 2.60
C ALA A 142 13.81 -15.80 4.13
N HIS A 143 12.84 -15.13 4.74
CA HIS A 143 12.73 -15.01 6.21
C HIS A 143 12.44 -16.37 6.87
N ALA A 144 11.48 -17.13 6.33
CA ALA A 144 11.16 -18.46 6.84
C ALA A 144 12.34 -19.44 6.75
N SER A 145 13.22 -19.23 5.76
CA SER A 145 14.44 -20.02 5.56
C SER A 145 15.67 -19.43 6.26
N GLU A 146 15.50 -18.44 7.15
CA GLU A 146 16.58 -17.76 7.88
C GLU A 146 17.69 -17.16 6.99
N ARG A 147 17.34 -16.78 5.75
CA ARG A 147 18.25 -16.11 4.81
C ARG A 147 18.29 -14.60 5.08
N SER A 148 19.34 -13.94 4.59
CA SER A 148 19.46 -12.48 4.71
C SER A 148 18.31 -11.75 3.98
N THR A 149 17.53 -10.97 4.72
CA THR A 149 16.33 -10.29 4.21
C THR A 149 16.48 -8.78 4.04
N GLY A 150 17.55 -8.16 4.56
CA GLY A 150 17.64 -6.70 4.68
C GLY A 150 17.47 -5.93 3.36
N ARG A 151 18.08 -6.43 2.27
CA ARG A 151 17.97 -5.83 0.93
C ARG A 151 16.57 -5.99 0.35
N ILE A 152 15.98 -7.18 0.46
CA ILE A 152 14.64 -7.49 -0.06
C ILE A 152 13.61 -6.65 0.70
N ARG A 153 13.70 -6.61 2.03
CA ARG A 153 12.84 -5.80 2.89
C ARG A 153 12.85 -4.32 2.51
N THR A 154 14.04 -3.75 2.31
CA THR A 154 14.20 -2.35 1.89
C THR A 154 13.60 -2.10 0.51
N LYS A 155 13.84 -3.01 -0.44
CA LYS A 155 13.34 -2.92 -1.82
C LYS A 155 11.82 -3.01 -1.87
N LEU A 156 11.25 -3.99 -1.18
CA LEU A 156 9.82 -4.20 -1.05
C LEU A 156 9.14 -2.99 -0.38
N GLY A 157 9.67 -2.51 0.74
CA GLY A 157 9.09 -1.36 1.44
C GLY A 157 9.13 -0.09 0.58
N ARG A 158 10.20 0.16 -0.17
CA ARG A 158 10.24 1.26 -1.15
C ARG A 158 9.22 1.07 -2.26
N GLN A 159 9.10 -0.15 -2.79
CA GLN A 159 8.17 -0.47 -3.86
C GLN A 159 6.71 -0.23 -3.42
N MET A 160 6.31 -0.72 -2.24
CA MET A 160 4.99 -0.44 -1.68
C MET A 160 4.70 1.06 -1.56
N GLY A 161 5.67 1.84 -1.07
CA GLY A 161 5.50 3.28 -0.94
C GLY A 161 5.35 3.98 -2.29
N ASN A 162 6.09 3.55 -3.31
CA ASN A 162 5.93 4.07 -4.67
C ASN A 162 4.58 3.66 -5.28
N SER A 163 4.12 2.42 -5.08
CA SER A 163 2.78 1.96 -5.49
C SER A 163 1.68 2.79 -4.83
N ALA A 164 1.83 3.12 -3.53
CA ALA A 164 0.89 4.00 -2.82
C ALA A 164 0.81 5.39 -3.48
N ILE A 165 1.95 5.97 -3.88
CA ILE A 165 1.96 7.25 -4.57
C ILE A 165 1.28 7.14 -5.94
N LEU A 166 1.57 6.10 -6.73
CA LEU A 166 0.92 5.86 -8.02
C LEU A 166 -0.60 5.82 -7.87
N LEU A 167 -1.12 5.02 -6.95
CA LEU A 167 -2.56 4.92 -6.68
C LEU A 167 -3.17 6.25 -6.23
N SER A 168 -2.50 6.96 -5.32
CA SER A 168 -2.96 8.30 -4.87
C SER A 168 -2.95 9.36 -5.97
N SER A 169 -2.24 9.10 -7.07
CA SER A 169 -2.07 10.03 -8.19
C SER A 169 -3.14 9.86 -9.27
N ILE A 170 -3.97 8.80 -9.20
CA ILE A 170 -4.95 8.46 -10.24
C ILE A 170 -6.00 9.54 -10.47
N ASP A 171 -6.36 10.31 -9.43
CA ASP A 171 -7.29 11.43 -9.58
C ASP A 171 -6.69 12.66 -10.28
N PHE A 172 -5.38 12.69 -10.54
CA PHE A 172 -4.70 13.79 -11.26
C PHE A 172 -4.52 13.53 -12.75
N VAL A 173 -5.04 12.41 -13.26
CA VAL A 173 -4.99 12.07 -14.69
C VAL A 173 -6.40 12.06 -15.30
N PRO A 174 -6.59 12.58 -16.53
CA PRO A 174 -5.57 13.16 -17.40
C PRO A 174 -5.04 14.49 -16.84
N ALA A 175 -3.71 14.65 -16.89
CA ALA A 175 -3.05 15.84 -16.37
C ALA A 175 -3.51 17.10 -17.15
N PRO A 176 -4.03 18.15 -16.49
CA PRO A 176 -4.59 19.31 -17.18
C PRO A 176 -3.55 20.04 -18.03
N ARG A 177 -3.85 20.29 -19.31
CA ARG A 177 -2.94 21.04 -20.22
C ARG A 177 -2.68 22.48 -19.79
N GLY A 178 -3.59 23.08 -19.03
CA GLY A 178 -3.44 24.45 -18.52
C GLY A 178 -2.61 24.57 -17.23
N GLN A 179 -2.12 23.47 -16.66
CA GLN A 179 -1.26 23.47 -15.47
C GLN A 179 0.16 23.09 -15.86
N SER A 180 1.15 23.73 -15.20
CA SER A 180 2.55 23.38 -15.37
C SER A 180 2.85 22.01 -14.75
N ALA A 181 3.89 21.33 -15.24
CA ALA A 181 4.37 20.09 -14.63
C ALA A 181 4.71 20.28 -13.15
N PHE A 182 5.21 21.46 -12.76
CA PHE A 182 5.48 21.80 -11.37
C PHE A 182 4.20 21.82 -10.50
N ASP A 183 3.14 22.46 -10.97
CA ASP A 183 1.88 22.58 -10.22
C ASP A 183 1.21 21.22 -10.03
N ILE A 184 1.22 20.39 -11.08
CA ILE A 184 0.69 19.03 -11.05
C ILE A 184 1.48 18.18 -10.03
N SER A 185 2.82 18.19 -10.10
CA SER A 185 3.66 17.48 -9.13
C SER A 185 3.48 17.99 -7.70
N TYR A 186 3.22 19.29 -7.51
CA TYR A 186 2.97 19.87 -6.20
C TYR A 186 1.63 19.39 -5.62
N ALA A 187 0.55 19.46 -6.40
CA ALA A 187 -0.77 19.00 -5.98
C ALA A 187 -0.78 17.50 -5.66
N GLN A 188 -0.15 16.70 -6.51
CA GLN A 188 0.07 15.28 -6.27
C GLN A 188 0.84 15.02 -4.97
N ARG A 189 1.93 15.75 -4.74
CA ARG A 189 2.73 15.64 -3.51
C ARG A 189 1.89 15.92 -2.27
N LEU A 190 1.07 16.97 -2.30
CA LEU A 190 0.17 17.29 -1.18
C LEU A 190 -0.82 16.16 -0.94
N ARG A 191 -1.45 15.64 -1.99
CA ARG A 191 -2.41 14.52 -1.86
C ARG A 191 -1.78 13.27 -1.27
N SER A 192 -0.60 12.87 -1.75
CA SER A 192 0.12 11.71 -1.21
C SER A 192 0.55 11.93 0.24
N LEU A 193 0.95 13.15 0.62
CA LEU A 193 1.28 13.50 2.00
C LEU A 193 0.05 13.45 2.91
N ASP A 194 -1.11 13.87 2.42
CA ASP A 194 -2.36 13.83 3.19
C ASP A 194 -2.81 12.39 3.40
N LEU A 195 -2.76 11.53 2.37
CA LEU A 195 -3.04 10.09 2.56
C LEU A 195 -2.04 9.40 3.49
N LEU A 196 -0.77 9.78 3.45
CA LEU A 196 0.26 9.30 4.38
C LEU A 196 -0.01 9.74 5.84
N ARG A 197 -0.57 10.93 6.03
CA ARG A 197 -1.00 11.41 7.35
C ARG A 197 -2.26 10.68 7.80
N GLU A 198 -3.25 10.56 6.93
CA GLU A 198 -4.49 9.82 7.21
C GLU A 198 -4.21 8.35 7.55
N SER A 199 -3.23 7.71 6.90
CA SER A 199 -2.83 6.33 7.23
C SER A 199 -2.21 6.18 8.61
N ARG A 200 -1.91 7.29 9.30
CA ARG A 200 -1.28 7.34 10.62
C ARG A 200 -2.09 8.15 11.63
N THR A 201 -3.23 8.68 11.22
CA THR A 201 -4.10 9.44 12.11
C THR A 201 -5.23 8.51 12.51
N THR A 202 -5.25 8.12 13.78
CA THR A 202 -6.39 7.41 14.32
C THR A 202 -7.45 8.37 14.82
N SER A 203 -8.69 7.91 14.80
CA SER A 203 -9.85 8.59 15.38
C SER A 203 -10.62 7.60 16.24
N GLN A 204 -11.61 8.08 16.99
CA GLN A 204 -12.52 7.18 17.73
C GLN A 204 -13.20 6.15 16.81
N GLN A 205 -13.33 6.44 15.51
CA GLN A 205 -13.92 5.55 14.50
C GLN A 205 -12.89 4.70 13.75
N ASN A 206 -11.59 4.97 13.90
CA ASN A 206 -10.52 4.25 13.23
C ASN A 206 -9.30 4.18 14.13
N THR A 207 -9.22 3.15 14.96
CA THR A 207 -8.14 2.96 15.94
C THR A 207 -7.01 2.07 15.43
N ILE A 208 -7.02 1.73 14.13
CA ILE A 208 -6.05 0.80 13.53
C ILE A 208 -5.11 1.54 12.57
N PHE A 209 -3.86 1.10 12.56
CA PHE A 209 -2.92 1.49 11.51
C PHE A 209 -3.07 0.53 10.32
N PRO A 210 -3.62 0.97 9.18
CA PRO A 210 -3.89 0.10 8.04
C PRO A 210 -2.60 -0.54 7.54
N SER A 211 -2.68 -1.80 7.09
CA SER A 211 -1.54 -2.55 6.57
C SER A 211 -2.03 -3.52 5.51
N VAL A 212 -1.25 -3.75 4.46
CA VAL A 212 -1.60 -4.74 3.43
C VAL A 212 -1.74 -6.14 4.03
N ALA A 213 -1.06 -6.43 5.14
CA ALA A 213 -1.22 -7.70 5.86
C ALA A 213 -2.66 -7.95 6.37
N GLN A 214 -3.42 -6.88 6.64
CA GLN A 214 -4.83 -6.99 7.06
C GLN A 214 -5.73 -7.33 5.87
N ILE A 215 -5.40 -6.82 4.69
CA ILE A 215 -6.17 -7.02 3.45
C ILE A 215 -6.18 -8.50 3.04
N ALA A 216 -5.21 -9.28 3.48
CA ALA A 216 -5.16 -10.72 3.22
C ALA A 216 -6.33 -11.53 3.81
N ARG A 217 -7.12 -11.00 4.75
CA ARG A 217 -8.21 -11.72 5.43
C ARG A 217 -9.49 -10.89 5.47
N SER A 218 -10.63 -11.52 5.18
CA SER A 218 -11.95 -10.87 5.20
C SER A 218 -12.37 -10.36 6.57
N ARG A 219 -11.93 -11.02 7.66
CA ARG A 219 -12.25 -10.62 9.04
C ARG A 219 -11.22 -9.74 9.73
N SER A 220 -10.25 -9.19 8.99
CA SER A 220 -9.33 -8.24 9.59
C SER A 220 -10.05 -6.93 9.93
N PRO A 221 -9.57 -6.15 10.93
CA PRO A 221 -10.16 -4.85 11.24
C PRO A 221 -10.23 -3.91 10.03
N LEU A 222 -9.26 -3.97 9.11
CA LEU A 222 -9.26 -3.13 7.92
C LEU A 222 -10.32 -3.60 6.91
N SER A 223 -10.48 -4.91 6.72
CA SER A 223 -11.49 -5.47 5.81
C SER A 223 -12.91 -5.20 6.31
N VAL A 224 -13.14 -5.30 7.63
CA VAL A 224 -14.41 -4.88 8.25
C VAL A 224 -14.65 -3.38 8.03
N ALA A 225 -13.62 -2.55 8.23
CA ALA A 225 -13.73 -1.11 7.96
C ALA A 225 -13.96 -0.77 6.47
N TRP A 226 -13.61 -1.66 5.53
CA TRP A 226 -14.00 -1.52 4.13
C TRP A 226 -15.48 -1.83 3.93
N GLN A 227 -15.97 -2.91 4.55
CA GLN A 227 -17.39 -3.27 4.51
C GLN A 227 -18.29 -2.13 5.03
N ASP A 228 -17.88 -1.49 6.13
CA ASP A 228 -18.69 -0.46 6.78
C ASP A 228 -18.66 0.90 6.07
N ARG A 229 -17.60 1.19 5.32
CA ARG A 229 -17.33 2.53 4.74
C ARG A 229 -17.36 2.58 3.22
N ALA A 230 -17.47 1.43 2.55
CA ALA A 230 -17.58 1.38 1.10
C ALA A 230 -18.78 2.23 0.63
N PRO A 231 -18.70 2.84 -0.58
CA PRO A 231 -19.83 3.54 -1.16
C PRO A 231 -21.08 2.66 -1.28
N GLN A 232 -22.26 3.27 -1.43
CA GLN A 232 -23.56 2.56 -1.43
C GLN A 232 -23.71 1.51 -2.53
N THR A 233 -23.02 1.70 -3.65
CA THR A 233 -22.86 0.76 -4.78
C THR A 233 -22.13 -0.53 -4.41
N ASN A 234 -21.38 -0.49 -3.29
CA ASN A 234 -20.67 -1.61 -2.66
C ASN A 234 -19.74 -2.36 -3.61
N GLU A 235 -19.26 -1.71 -4.66
CA GLU A 235 -18.40 -2.32 -5.67
C GLU A 235 -16.99 -2.46 -5.14
N ALA A 236 -16.49 -1.47 -4.38
CA ALA A 236 -15.17 -1.53 -3.74
C ALA A 236 -15.04 -2.70 -2.77
N TYR A 237 -16.06 -2.94 -1.96
CA TYR A 237 -16.05 -4.07 -1.03
C TYR A 237 -16.17 -5.40 -1.77
N ARG A 238 -17.04 -5.52 -2.79
CA ARG A 238 -17.14 -6.74 -3.61
C ARG A 238 -15.83 -7.09 -4.31
N ALA A 239 -15.14 -6.10 -4.88
CA ALA A 239 -13.83 -6.31 -5.49
C ALA A 239 -12.81 -6.83 -4.47
N LEU A 240 -12.84 -6.32 -3.23
CA LEU A 240 -12.00 -6.82 -2.14
C LEU A 240 -12.36 -8.27 -1.77
N ASP A 241 -13.64 -8.56 -1.59
CA ASP A 241 -14.16 -9.87 -1.19
C ASP A 241 -13.82 -10.93 -2.25
N GLU A 242 -14.05 -10.65 -3.54
CA GLU A 242 -13.69 -11.52 -4.66
C GLU A 242 -12.17 -11.77 -4.75
N ALA A 243 -11.36 -10.74 -4.51
CA ALA A 243 -9.91 -10.86 -4.47
C ALA A 243 -9.43 -11.69 -3.25
N GLN A 244 -10.09 -11.57 -2.10
CA GLN A 244 -9.83 -12.37 -0.90
C GLN A 244 -10.26 -13.82 -1.07
N ASP A 245 -11.36 -14.09 -1.78
CA ASP A 245 -11.76 -15.46 -2.11
C ASP A 245 -10.76 -16.12 -3.06
N THR A 246 -10.17 -15.35 -3.98
CA THR A 246 -9.22 -15.86 -4.97
C THR A 246 -7.82 -16.06 -4.38
N PHE A 247 -7.33 -15.11 -3.58
CA PHE A 247 -5.94 -15.06 -3.14
C PHE A 247 -5.76 -14.97 -1.63
N GLY A 248 -6.81 -14.60 -0.90
CA GLY A 248 -6.77 -14.35 0.53
C GLY A 248 -6.53 -15.60 1.36
N LEU A 249 -6.25 -15.37 2.64
CA LEU A 249 -6.12 -16.42 3.64
C LEU A 249 -7.50 -16.70 4.25
N ALA A 250 -7.74 -17.97 4.60
CA ALA A 250 -8.96 -18.37 5.29
C ALA A 250 -9.23 -17.49 6.54
N ALA A 251 -10.50 -17.15 6.74
CA ALA A 251 -10.97 -16.17 7.72
C ALA A 251 -10.56 -16.48 9.16
#